data_AF-A0A3P1XVH4-F1
#
_entry.id   AF-A0A3P1XVH4-F1
#
_cell.length_a   1.000
_cell.length_b   1.000
_cell.length_c   1.000
_cell.angle_alpha   90.00
_cell.angle_beta   90.00
_cell.angle_gamma   90.00
#
_symmetry.space_group_name_H-M   'P 1'
#
loop_
_entity.id
_entity.type
_entity.pdbx_description
1 polymer ?
#
loop_
_entity_poly.entity_id
_entity_poly.type
_entity_poly.pdbx_seq_one_letter_code
_entity_poly.pdbx_strand_id
1 'polypeptide(L)'
;MRNDYLISIDRLDLIEEYKVQAFTINVLDKPCTIVEKLVSLFRFSFSENVIKALAGKTRHFYDLYYLVNDPECAECIKSGDFKNDLLELMRHDQ
;
A
#
# COMPACT_ATOMS: atom_id res chain seq x y z
N MET A 1 -6.34 15.33 9.57
CA MET A 1 -6.42 16.66 8.93
C MET A 1 -7.78 17.36 9.14
N ARG A 2 -8.93 16.75 8.83
CA ARG A 2 -10.26 17.41 9.02
C ARG A 2 -10.76 17.44 10.46
N ASN A 3 -10.51 16.37 11.23
CA ASN A 3 -10.88 16.32 12.65
C ASN A 3 -10.00 17.28 13.50
N ASP A 4 -8.70 17.36 13.19
CA ASP A 4 -7.76 18.24 13.89
C ASP A 4 -8.12 19.72 13.77
N TYR A 5 -8.65 20.14 12.61
CA TYR A 5 -9.15 21.48 12.41
C TYR A 5 -10.37 21.78 13.29
N LEU A 6 -11.35 20.88 13.35
CA LEU A 6 -12.56 21.04 14.17
C LEU A 6 -12.24 21.08 15.67
N ILE A 7 -11.26 20.27 16.10
CA ILE A 7 -10.72 20.32 17.46
C ILE A 7 -10.06 21.68 17.73
N SER A 8 -9.29 22.23 16.77
CA SER A 8 -8.58 23.51 16.94
C SER A 8 -9.51 24.74 17.07
N ILE A 9 -10.74 24.64 16.58
CA ILE A 9 -11.77 25.70 16.68
C ILE A 9 -12.84 25.36 17.74
N ASP A 10 -12.58 24.37 18.60
CA ASP A 10 -13.47 23.92 19.69
C ASP A 10 -14.88 23.51 19.23
N ARG A 11 -15.01 22.98 18.01
CA ARG A 11 -16.27 22.53 17.41
C ARG A 11 -16.48 21.03 17.60
N LEU A 12 -16.44 20.59 18.85
CA LEU A 12 -16.68 19.19 19.23
C LEU A 12 -18.14 18.75 18.93
N ASP A 13 -19.07 19.71 18.95
CA ASP A 13 -20.48 19.54 18.55
C ASP A 13 -20.61 18.95 17.14
N LEU A 14 -19.84 19.48 16.19
CA LEU A 14 -19.85 19.02 14.81
C LEU A 14 -19.18 17.66 14.64
N ILE A 15 -18.18 17.35 15.48
CA ILE A 15 -17.52 16.04 15.44
C ILE A 15 -18.51 14.95 15.83
N GLU A 16 -19.33 15.22 16.85
CA GLU A 16 -20.37 14.31 17.32
C GLU A 16 -21.55 14.20 16.35
N GLU A 17 -22.08 15.33 15.89
CA GLU A 17 -23.21 15.39 14.96
C GLU A 17 -22.93 14.65 13.65
N TYR A 18 -21.76 14.88 13.04
CA TYR A 18 -21.40 14.32 11.75
C TYR A 18 -20.62 12.99 11.84
N LYS A 19 -20.40 12.48 13.06
CA LYS A 19 -19.66 11.25 13.33
C LYS A 19 -18.29 11.20 12.64
N VAL A 20 -17.55 12.31 12.70
CA VAL A 20 -16.22 12.44 12.09
C VAL A 20 -15.09 12.19 13.09
N GLN A 21 -15.38 11.42 14.15
CA GLN A 21 -14.37 10.98 15.11
C GLN A 21 -13.28 10.15 14.41
N ALA A 22 -12.07 10.16 14.97
CA ALA A 22 -11.04 9.22 14.56
C ALA A 22 -11.52 7.79 14.80
N PHE A 23 -11.23 6.91 13.84
CA PHE A 23 -11.58 5.50 13.93
C PHE A 23 -10.40 4.65 13.48
N THR A 24 -10.30 3.46 14.03
CA THR A 24 -9.25 2.51 13.68
C THR A 24 -9.69 1.70 12.46
N ILE A 25 -8.82 1.61 11.45
CA ILE A 25 -9.00 0.71 10.31
C ILE A 25 -7.94 -0.37 10.42
N ASN A 26 -8.35 -1.64 10.23
CA ASN A 26 -7.39 -2.72 10.04
C ASN A 26 -6.81 -2.60 8.63
N VAL A 27 -5.51 -2.30 8.54
CA VAL A 27 -4.79 -2.19 7.27
C VAL A 27 -3.89 -3.41 7.10
N LEU A 28 -3.73 -3.85 5.85
CA LEU A 28 -2.74 -4.87 5.53
C LEU A 28 -1.34 -4.34 5.88
N ASP A 29 -0.49 -5.21 6.41
CA ASP A 29 0.85 -4.83 6.80
C ASP A 29 1.63 -4.28 5.59
N LYS A 30 2.37 -3.17 5.79
CA LYS A 30 3.06 -2.47 4.69
C LYS A 30 4.12 -3.33 4.00
N PRO A 31 4.93 -4.14 4.72
CA PRO A 31 5.85 -5.11 4.13
C PRO A 31 5.16 -6.07 3.15
N CYS A 32 4.06 -6.71 3.57
CA CYS A 32 3.28 -7.61 2.72
C CYS A 32 2.73 -6.88 1.48
N THR A 33 2.26 -5.64 1.66
CA THR A 33 1.73 -4.81 0.56
C THR A 33 2.77 -4.55 -0.54
N ILE A 34 4.05 -4.41 -0.19
CA ILE A 34 5.13 -4.26 -1.17
C ILE A 34 5.35 -5.54 -1.96
N VAL A 35 5.47 -6.67 -1.25
CA VAL A 35 5.75 -7.96 -1.88
C VAL A 35 4.63 -8.29 -2.87
N GLU A 36 3.36 -8.12 -2.47
CA GLU A 36 2.20 -8.28 -3.35
C GLU A 36 2.24 -7.34 -4.57
N LYS A 37 2.54 -6.05 -4.38
CA LYS A 37 2.65 -5.09 -5.50
C LYS A 37 3.76 -5.47 -6.48
N LEU A 38 4.90 -5.98 -5.98
CA LEU A 38 6.01 -6.43 -6.81
C LEU A 38 5.65 -7.72 -7.57
N VAL A 39 5.05 -8.72 -6.92
CA VAL A 39 4.56 -9.94 -7.57
C VAL A 39 3.56 -9.60 -8.68
N SER A 40 2.61 -8.71 -8.39
CA SER A 40 1.64 -8.22 -9.37
C SER A 40 2.32 -7.62 -10.59
N LEU A 41 3.35 -6.79 -10.38
CA LEU A 41 4.12 -6.14 -11.44
C LEU A 41 4.94 -7.14 -12.28
N PHE A 42 5.61 -8.10 -11.63
CA PHE A 42 6.29 -9.19 -12.32
C PHE A 42 5.32 -9.98 -13.20
N ARG A 43 4.12 -10.32 -12.70
CA ARG A 43 3.11 -11.04 -13.50
C ARG A 43 2.68 -10.27 -14.75
N PHE A 44 2.47 -8.95 -14.64
CA PHE A 44 2.09 -8.13 -15.80
C PHE A 44 3.19 -8.04 -16.85
N SER A 45 4.46 -8.13 -16.45
CA SER A 45 5.58 -8.13 -17.40
C SER A 45 5.58 -9.33 -18.35
N PHE A 46 4.89 -10.43 -17.99
CA PHE A 46 4.71 -11.61 -18.83
C PHE A 46 3.41 -11.60 -19.66
N SER A 47 2.62 -10.52 -19.61
CA SER A 47 1.38 -10.44 -20.39
C SER A 47 1.63 -10.25 -21.88
N GLU A 48 0.74 -10.79 -22.74
CA GLU A 48 0.87 -10.69 -24.21
C GLU A 48 0.96 -9.24 -24.72
N ASN A 49 0.34 -8.28 -24.00
CA ASN A 49 0.39 -6.88 -24.35
C ASN A 49 0.84 -6.03 -23.16
N VAL A 50 2.14 -6.09 -22.90
CA VAL A 50 2.84 -5.39 -21.81
C VAL A 50 2.54 -3.89 -21.80
N ILE A 51 2.53 -3.21 -22.96
CA ILE A 51 2.25 -1.77 -23.07
C ILE A 51 0.85 -1.43 -22.53
N LYS A 52 -0.16 -2.20 -22.93
CA LYS A 52 -1.55 -2.00 -22.48
C LYS A 52 -1.72 -2.34 -20.99
N ALA A 53 -1.08 -3.41 -20.52
CA ALA A 53 -1.11 -3.80 -19.11
C ALA A 53 -0.44 -2.73 -18.21
N LEU A 54 0.68 -2.17 -18.66
CA LEU A 54 1.43 -1.13 -17.97
C LEU A 54 0.66 0.18 -17.89
N ALA A 55 -0.04 0.56 -18.97
CA ALA A 55 -0.86 1.78 -19.00
C ALA A 55 -1.98 1.78 -17.94
N GLY A 56 -2.55 0.60 -17.63
CA GLY A 56 -3.54 0.45 -16.56
C GLY A 56 -2.97 0.49 -15.14
N LYS A 57 -1.64 0.53 -15.01
CA LYS A 57 -0.91 0.31 -13.75
C LYS A 57 0.07 1.44 -13.42
N THR A 58 -0.02 2.57 -14.09
CA THR A 58 0.84 3.76 -13.84
C THR A 58 0.90 4.17 -12.37
N ARG A 59 -0.21 4.06 -11.61
CA ARG A 59 -0.25 4.33 -10.16
C ARG A 59 0.60 3.38 -9.31
N HIS A 60 0.84 2.15 -9.75
CA HIS A 60 1.64 1.17 -9.00
C HIS A 60 3.10 1.61 -8.85
N PHE A 61 3.66 2.33 -9.84
CA PHE A 61 5.03 2.83 -9.75
C PHE A 61 5.18 3.91 -8.68
N TYR A 62 4.19 4.80 -8.57
CA TYR A 62 4.17 5.80 -7.50
C TYR A 62 4.03 5.14 -6.13
N ASP A 63 3.11 4.18 -6.00
CA ASP A 63 2.95 3.45 -4.75
C ASP A 63 4.24 2.74 -4.34
N LEU A 64 4.91 2.04 -5.27
CA LEU A 64 6.20 1.40 -5.03
C LEU A 64 7.29 2.40 -4.63
N TYR A 65 7.35 3.55 -5.30
CA TYR A 65 8.31 4.60 -4.94
C TYR A 65 8.11 5.07 -3.49
N TYR A 66 6.88 5.40 -3.09
CA TYR A 66 6.63 5.84 -1.71
C TYR A 66 6.83 4.73 -0.69
N LEU A 67 6.46 3.50 -1.04
CA LEU A 67 6.63 2.34 -0.19
C LEU A 67 8.10 1.99 0.04
N VAL A 68 8.96 2.03 -0.97
CA VAL A 68 10.42 1.78 -0.81
C VAL A 68 11.10 2.85 0.05
N ASN A 69 10.57 4.07 0.08
CA ASN A 69 11.06 5.15 0.93
C ASN A 69 10.57 5.06 2.39
N ASP A 70 9.63 4.17 2.70
CA ASP A 70 9.22 3.89 4.07
C ASP A 70 10.28 2.98 4.76
N PRO A 71 10.74 3.29 5.98
CA PRO A 71 11.84 2.56 6.61
C PRO A 71 11.52 1.09 6.89
N GLU A 72 10.30 0.79 7.31
CA GLU A 72 9.83 -0.56 7.64
C GLU A 72 9.80 -1.45 6.39
N CYS A 73 9.37 -0.83 5.30
CA CYS A 73 9.38 -1.41 3.97
C CYS A 73 10.78 -1.63 3.40
N ALA A 74 11.69 -0.66 3.59
CA ALA A 74 13.07 -0.77 3.14
C ALA A 74 13.83 -1.87 3.89
N GLU A 75 13.58 -2.02 5.19
CA GLU A 75 14.12 -3.12 6.00
C GLU A 75 13.54 -4.47 5.59
N CYS A 76 12.23 -4.53 5.28
CA CYS A 76 11.62 -5.72 4.70
C CYS A 76 12.34 -6.13 3.41
N ILE A 77 12.51 -5.24 2.43
CA ILE A 77 13.16 -5.57 1.14
C ILE A 77 14.61 -6.05 1.32
N LYS A 78 15.31 -5.52 2.33
CA LYS A 78 16.70 -5.91 2.64
C LYS A 78 16.79 -7.18 3.49
N SER A 79 15.68 -7.66 4.05
CA SER A 79 15.66 -8.84 4.89
C SER A 79 15.98 -10.10 4.06
N GLY A 80 16.52 -11.12 4.72
CA GLY A 80 16.71 -12.43 4.09
C GLY A 80 15.39 -13.11 3.74
N ASP A 81 14.31 -12.73 4.42
CA ASP A 81 12.98 -13.35 4.29
C ASP A 81 12.22 -12.84 3.07
N PHE A 82 12.49 -11.62 2.61
CA PHE A 82 11.84 -11.01 1.44
C PHE A 82 11.84 -11.91 0.20
N LYS A 83 12.97 -12.57 -0.06
CA LYS A 83 13.09 -13.47 -1.21
C LYS A 83 12.18 -14.70 -1.05
N ASN A 84 12.05 -15.22 0.16
CA ASN A 84 11.19 -16.37 0.45
C ASN A 84 9.71 -15.98 0.31
N ASP A 85 9.32 -14.84 0.88
CA ASP A 85 7.95 -14.31 0.80
C ASP A 85 7.54 -14.02 -0.64
N LEU A 86 8.43 -13.41 -1.42
CA LEU A 86 8.22 -13.14 -2.84
C LEU A 86 8.00 -14.45 -3.62
N LEU A 87 8.84 -15.45 -3.39
CA LEU A 87 8.74 -16.74 -4.06
C LEU A 87 7.50 -17.54 -3.63
N GLU A 88 7.10 -17.46 -2.37
CA GLU A 88 5.87 -18.09 -1.89
C GLU A 88 4.63 -17.47 -2.54
N LEU A 89 4.53 -16.14 -2.54
CA LEU A 89 3.41 -15.45 -3.16
C LEU A 89 3.34 -15.70 -4.66
N MET A 90 4.48 -15.70 -5.37
CA MET A 90 4.52 -16.06 -6.79
C MET A 90 4.04 -17.48 -7.09
N ARG A 91 4.20 -18.43 -6.15
CA ARG A 91 3.74 -19.82 -6.31
C ARG A 91 2.25 -19.99 -5.99
N HIS A 92 1.71 -19.21 -5.05
CA HIS A 92 0.33 -19.35 -4.57
C HIS A 92 -0.71 -18.59 -5.39
N ASP A 93 -0.30 -17.63 -6.23
CA ASP A 93 -1.18 -16.78 -7.05
C ASP A 93 -1.56 -17.42 -8.42
N GLN A 94 -1.69 -18.76 -8.45
CA GLN A 94 -2.03 -19.57 -9.66
C GLN A 94 -3.54 -19.69 -9.89
#